data_AF-A0A496WGI5-F1
#
_entry.id   AF-A0A496WGI5-F1
#
_cell.length_a   1.000
_cell.length_b   1.000
_cell.length_c   1.000
_cell.angle_alpha   90.00
_cell.angle_beta   90.00
_cell.angle_gamma   90.00
#
_symmetry.space_group_name_H-M   'P 1'
#
loop_
_entity.id
_entity.type
_entity.pdbx_description
1 polymer ?
#
loop_
_entity_poly.entity_id
_entity_poly.type
_entity_poly.pdbx_seq_one_letter_code
_entity_poly.pdbx_strand_id
1 'polypeptide(L)'
;MAIIIDSSHPVAKDQYSAWSPGIESEIPAKYRLLETIYDSKNVSSNIDEISQLAKETGLSPEELVVFRPGRLALHELIVRVTADIVVLEGEHEEDLGIRFRRITHQIMDTYLVPHLPEFDLSFQNLYQQAQSMVDRELSQSLFVTVQNQQKSKPSILSRLFAPPKKQPRNLETTQERQLRVISSFKDRGLSTNDPFESAVYRSLYRVLGSIVSTRGYLGKDKEMLVELITTHICSRYGSRLIGKQVDAWVKQAVIDEGYSLIPDAQNPILISLKGSSAAGKSSLRPMLRQMMHELGIEEDGYGTISPDIWRRLLLDYDSLGEAYKYAGRLTSYEVIIIDAKLDHYIRAKAQHRKSTPHLVVDRFRFDSFASEKITRILHSTYARYVDTMYMYFVVTPPEDTVERGWERGQVRGRYKSVEDFLGHCIEAYAGMPKLLFKWLANNRPRFIFEFLDNSVARGCYPTMIARGTQAHMDIFDPIAFINIERYQKINVMARTADAVYPEQQVLEVANNIGFLQQCIRKIENVRFLDLESGLVYVTATSGKFRVTDVELFTSRLIDPDLSSIFLQLAPEICNITDSEASIGGYYE
;
A
#
# COMPACT_ATOMS: atom_id res chain seq x y z
N MET A 1 41.02 11.23 14.64
CA MET A 1 40.77 12.59 15.18
C MET A 1 39.29 12.85 14.99
N ALA A 2 38.51 12.75 16.07
CA ALA A 2 37.05 12.71 16.01
C ALA A 2 36.50 14.10 15.68
N ILE A 3 35.80 14.22 14.54
CA ILE A 3 34.99 15.40 14.22
C ILE A 3 33.61 15.13 14.82
N ILE A 4 33.36 15.76 15.96
CA ILE A 4 32.02 15.91 16.51
C ILE A 4 31.34 16.96 15.64
N ILE A 5 30.39 16.54 14.80
CA ILE A 5 29.51 17.46 14.07
C ILE A 5 28.34 17.74 15.01
N ASP A 6 28.38 18.92 15.63
CA ASP A 6 27.27 19.52 16.35
C ASP A 6 26.24 20.01 15.33
N SER A 7 25.23 19.18 15.06
CA SER A 7 24.08 19.53 14.23
C SER A 7 22.94 20.09 15.09
N SER A 8 23.18 21.22 15.76
CA SER A 8 22.13 21.95 16.48
C SER A 8 21.51 23.01 15.55
N HIS A 9 20.43 22.66 14.84
CA HIS A 9 19.48 23.68 14.44
C HIS A 9 18.80 24.22 15.71
N PRO A 10 18.86 25.53 16.02
CA PRO A 10 18.19 26.07 17.19
C PRO A 10 16.69 26.18 16.86
N VAL A 11 15.96 25.07 17.00
CA VAL A 11 14.50 25.12 17.03
C VAL A 11 14.12 25.67 18.40
N ALA A 12 13.49 26.85 18.42
CA ALA A 12 12.82 27.36 19.60
C ALA A 12 11.82 26.29 20.09
N LYS A 13 12.17 25.59 21.17
CA LYS A 13 11.42 24.42 21.68
C LYS A 13 9.99 24.75 22.14
N ASP A 14 9.64 26.04 22.25
CA ASP A 14 8.37 26.50 22.84
C ASP A 14 7.28 26.90 21.84
N GLN A 15 7.51 26.86 20.51
CA GLN A 15 6.51 27.33 19.53
C GLN A 15 5.55 26.25 19.01
N TYR A 16 5.93 24.97 19.04
CA TYR A 16 5.18 23.89 18.40
C TYR A 16 4.90 22.74 19.35
N SER A 17 3.76 22.07 19.15
CA SER A 17 3.32 20.93 19.95
C SER A 17 2.76 19.83 19.05
N ALA A 18 2.41 18.67 19.63
CA ALA A 18 1.79 17.58 18.88
C ALA A 18 0.49 18.01 18.18
N TRP A 19 -0.30 18.83 18.85
CA TRP A 19 -1.59 19.35 18.37
C TRP A 19 -1.47 20.65 17.55
N SER A 20 -0.27 21.24 17.50
CA SER A 20 0.06 22.39 16.64
C SER A 20 1.47 22.24 16.09
N PRO A 21 1.70 21.30 15.15
CA PRO A 21 3.05 20.93 14.72
C PRO A 21 3.67 21.97 13.78
N GLY A 22 2.93 23.01 13.37
CA GLY A 22 3.40 24.01 12.41
C GLY A 22 3.54 23.49 10.99
N ILE A 23 2.78 22.46 10.62
CA ILE A 23 2.65 21.95 9.26
C ILE A 23 1.20 21.63 8.94
N GLU A 24 0.91 21.76 7.66
CA GLU A 24 -0.38 21.44 7.04
C GLU A 24 -0.27 20.13 6.25
N SER A 25 -1.41 19.52 5.96
CA SER A 25 -1.51 18.26 5.20
C SER A 25 -1.07 18.44 3.73
N GLU A 26 -1.36 19.62 3.16
CA GLU A 26 -0.87 20.01 1.85
C GLU A 26 0.52 20.64 1.93
N ILE A 27 1.36 20.38 0.92
CA ILE A 27 2.66 21.04 0.79
C ILE A 27 2.43 22.49 0.34
N PRO A 28 2.90 23.50 1.10
CA PRO A 28 2.82 24.90 0.71
C PRO A 28 3.41 25.13 -0.67
N ALA A 29 2.83 26.06 -1.45
CA ALA A 29 3.27 26.34 -2.82
C ALA A 29 4.78 26.61 -2.93
N LYS A 30 5.37 27.31 -1.95
CA LYS A 30 6.81 27.59 -1.88
C LYS A 30 7.71 26.35 -1.78
N TYR A 31 7.18 25.21 -1.34
CA TYR A 31 7.93 23.97 -1.13
C TYR A 31 7.60 22.88 -2.17
N ARG A 32 6.65 23.09 -3.09
CA ARG A 32 6.26 22.06 -4.07
C ARG A 32 7.40 21.60 -4.98
N LEU A 33 8.28 22.52 -5.35
CA LEU A 33 9.47 22.18 -6.17
C LEU A 33 10.50 21.32 -5.43
N LEU A 34 10.37 21.15 -4.11
CA LEU A 34 11.20 20.25 -3.31
C LEU A 34 10.70 18.81 -3.32
N GLU A 35 9.51 18.54 -3.89
CA GLU A 35 9.05 17.16 -4.05
C GLU A 35 9.98 16.42 -5.00
N THR A 36 10.38 15.20 -4.63
CA THR A 36 11.43 14.49 -5.38
C THR A 36 11.02 14.13 -6.81
N ILE A 37 9.71 14.05 -7.07
CA ILE A 37 9.13 13.83 -8.40
C ILE A 37 9.11 15.09 -9.29
N TYR A 38 9.46 16.26 -8.75
CA TYR A 38 9.56 17.53 -9.48
C TYR A 38 10.97 18.13 -9.46
N ASP A 39 11.90 17.54 -8.70
CA ASP A 39 13.31 17.97 -8.72
C ASP A 39 13.95 17.64 -10.08
N SER A 40 14.39 18.69 -10.78
CA SER A 40 15.10 18.61 -12.07
C SER A 40 16.34 17.71 -12.09
N LYS A 41 16.94 17.42 -10.93
CA LYS A 41 18.03 16.44 -10.78
C LYS A 41 17.55 15.00 -10.95
N ASN A 42 16.29 14.73 -10.60
CA ASN A 42 15.68 13.39 -10.61
C ASN A 42 14.84 13.16 -11.87
N VAL A 43 14.22 14.21 -12.40
CA VAL A 43 13.24 14.12 -13.49
C VAL A 43 13.57 15.06 -14.64
N SER A 44 13.05 14.76 -15.83
CA SER A 44 13.10 15.66 -16.99
C SER A 44 11.80 16.41 -17.24
N SER A 45 10.70 15.99 -16.60
CA SER A 45 9.39 16.65 -16.70
C SER A 45 9.32 17.94 -15.89
N ASN A 46 8.46 18.87 -16.32
CA ASN A 46 8.16 20.11 -15.60
C ASN A 46 6.87 19.98 -14.76
N ILE A 47 6.84 20.56 -13.55
CA ILE A 47 5.68 20.52 -12.64
C ILE A 47 4.42 21.17 -13.22
N ASP A 48 4.57 22.30 -13.93
CA ASP A 48 3.44 23.05 -14.50
C ASP A 48 2.80 22.24 -15.62
N GLU A 49 3.65 21.62 -16.45
CA GLU A 49 3.24 20.70 -17.51
C GLU A 49 2.54 19.47 -16.95
N ILE A 50 3.10 18.82 -15.92
CA ILE A 50 2.46 17.66 -15.25
C ILE A 50 1.09 18.06 -14.69
N SER A 51 1.01 19.20 -14.01
CA SER A 51 -0.24 19.67 -13.39
C SER A 51 -1.33 19.94 -14.43
N GLN A 52 -0.95 20.49 -15.58
CA GLN A 52 -1.86 20.69 -16.70
C GLN A 52 -2.27 19.35 -17.31
N LEU A 53 -1.30 18.50 -17.67
CA LEU A 53 -1.54 17.18 -18.26
C LEU A 53 -2.41 16.29 -17.37
N ALA A 54 -2.26 16.34 -16.05
CA ALA A 54 -3.08 15.55 -15.13
C ALA A 54 -4.56 15.92 -15.22
N LYS A 55 -4.88 17.23 -15.20
CA LYS A 55 -6.26 17.73 -15.36
C LYS A 55 -6.83 17.38 -16.73
N GLU A 56 -5.98 17.42 -17.74
CA GLU A 56 -6.33 17.24 -19.13
C GLU A 56 -6.55 15.78 -19.52
N THR A 57 -5.74 14.86 -18.99
CA THR A 57 -5.70 13.45 -19.41
C THR A 57 -6.33 12.49 -18.39
N GLY A 58 -6.54 12.96 -17.16
CA GLY A 58 -6.95 12.12 -16.03
C GLY A 58 -5.89 11.15 -15.54
N LEU A 59 -4.66 11.25 -16.07
CA LEU A 59 -3.51 10.50 -15.54
C LEU A 59 -3.02 11.16 -14.25
N SER A 60 -2.56 10.33 -13.33
CA SER A 60 -1.96 10.79 -12.08
C SER A 60 -0.58 11.43 -12.33
N PRO A 61 -0.10 12.36 -11.49
CA PRO A 61 1.27 12.88 -11.58
C PRO A 61 2.34 11.77 -11.62
N GLU A 62 2.12 10.68 -10.87
CA GLU A 62 2.98 9.49 -10.82
C GLU A 62 3.05 8.73 -12.15
N GLU A 63 2.02 8.85 -12.99
CA GLU A 63 1.99 8.28 -14.35
C GLU A 63 2.57 9.22 -15.41
N LEU A 64 2.68 10.52 -15.11
CA LEU A 64 3.14 11.56 -16.04
C LEU A 64 4.62 11.93 -15.88
N VAL A 65 5.18 11.70 -14.69
CA VAL A 65 6.58 12.03 -14.40
C VAL A 65 7.56 11.16 -15.21
N VAL A 66 8.59 11.79 -15.75
CA VAL A 66 9.72 11.14 -16.46
C VAL A 66 10.95 11.21 -15.58
N PHE A 67 11.31 10.09 -14.97
CA PHE A 67 12.56 9.98 -14.22
C PHE A 67 13.76 9.84 -15.15
N ARG A 68 14.86 10.48 -14.76
CA ARG A 68 16.16 10.31 -15.42
C ARG A 68 16.69 8.88 -15.19
N PRO A 69 17.50 8.32 -16.10
CA PRO A 69 17.99 6.95 -15.98
C PRO A 69 18.77 6.68 -14.69
N GLY A 70 19.60 7.62 -14.23
CA GLY A 70 20.29 7.51 -12.94
C GLY A 70 19.34 7.40 -11.74
N ARG A 71 18.20 8.11 -11.76
CA ARG A 71 17.18 7.99 -10.72
C ARG A 71 16.42 6.68 -10.82
N LEU A 72 16.11 6.22 -12.04
CA LEU A 72 15.56 4.88 -12.26
C LEU A 72 16.49 3.77 -11.76
N ALA A 73 17.81 3.93 -11.94
CA ALA A 73 18.79 2.99 -11.41
C ALA A 73 18.74 2.93 -9.88
N LEU A 74 18.63 4.07 -9.20
CA LEU A 74 18.41 4.11 -7.74
C LEU A 74 17.11 3.40 -7.34
N HIS A 75 16.01 3.60 -8.06
CA HIS A 75 14.74 2.92 -7.75
C HIS A 75 14.90 1.39 -7.86
N GLU A 76 15.53 0.95 -8.94
CA GLU A 76 15.79 -0.47 -9.21
C GLU A 76 16.79 -1.07 -8.21
N LEU A 77 17.76 -0.30 -7.73
CA LEU A 77 18.66 -0.72 -6.66
C LEU A 77 17.92 -0.88 -5.33
N ILE A 78 17.09 0.09 -4.93
CA ILE A 78 16.25 0.00 -3.72
C ILE A 78 15.39 -1.26 -3.76
N VAL A 79 14.80 -1.59 -4.92
CA VAL A 79 14.01 -2.81 -5.12
C VAL A 79 14.84 -4.07 -4.86
N ARG A 80 16.06 -4.17 -5.42
CA ARG A 80 16.93 -5.35 -5.29
C ARG A 80 17.47 -5.51 -3.87
N VAL A 81 17.96 -4.42 -3.26
CA VAL A 81 18.43 -4.46 -1.86
C VAL A 81 17.29 -4.91 -0.95
N THR A 82 16.06 -4.44 -1.17
CA THR A 82 14.90 -4.85 -0.35
C THR A 82 14.48 -6.31 -0.58
N ALA A 83 14.56 -6.82 -1.81
CA ALA A 83 13.98 -8.12 -2.18
C ALA A 83 14.98 -9.28 -2.25
N ASP A 84 16.27 -9.00 -2.33
CA ASP A 84 17.31 -9.99 -2.60
C ASP A 84 18.41 -10.03 -1.52
N ILE A 85 18.73 -8.91 -0.87
CA ILE A 85 19.84 -8.83 0.08
C ILE A 85 19.31 -8.85 1.52
N VAL A 86 19.93 -9.64 2.39
CA VAL A 86 19.64 -9.64 3.81
C VAL A 86 20.12 -8.31 4.40
N VAL A 87 19.19 -7.54 4.94
CA VAL A 87 19.50 -6.34 5.73
C VAL A 87 19.13 -6.63 7.17
N LEU A 88 20.13 -7.02 7.96
CA LEU A 88 19.95 -7.39 9.36
C LEU A 88 19.33 -6.24 10.15
N GLU A 89 18.31 -6.55 10.94
CA GLU A 89 17.80 -5.64 11.94
C GLU A 89 18.85 -5.47 13.06
N GLY A 90 18.90 -4.29 13.67
CA GLY A 90 19.77 -4.02 14.82
C GLY A 90 18.99 -3.99 16.12
N GLU A 91 19.64 -3.54 17.19
CA GLU A 91 18.99 -3.36 18.50
C GLU A 91 18.04 -2.16 18.48
N HIS A 92 18.35 -1.17 17.64
CA HIS A 92 17.54 0.03 17.49
C HIS A 92 16.72 -0.01 16.20
N GLU A 93 15.51 0.56 16.25
CA GLU A 93 14.60 0.65 15.09
C GLU A 93 15.26 1.28 13.85
N GLU A 94 16.20 2.20 14.06
CA GLU A 94 16.89 2.92 12.99
C GLU A 94 17.99 2.12 12.28
N ASP A 95 18.49 1.05 12.90
CA ASP A 95 19.64 0.30 12.41
C ASP A 95 19.35 -0.34 11.05
N LEU A 96 18.12 -0.84 10.86
CA LEU A 96 17.67 -1.35 9.56
C LEU A 96 17.85 -0.27 8.48
N GLY A 97 17.40 0.96 8.77
CA GLY A 97 17.51 2.08 7.84
C GLY A 97 18.96 2.50 7.59
N ILE A 98 19.80 2.53 8.63
CA ILE A 98 21.23 2.88 8.51
C ILE A 98 21.97 1.84 7.65
N ARG A 99 21.79 0.55 7.93
CA ARG A 99 22.42 -0.55 7.19
C ARG A 99 21.93 -0.60 5.75
N PHE A 100 20.63 -0.45 5.52
CA PHE A 100 20.03 -0.37 4.19
C PHE A 100 20.69 0.75 3.35
N ARG A 101 20.83 1.95 3.94
CA ARG A 101 21.47 3.07 3.26
C ARG A 101 22.93 2.79 2.94
N ARG A 102 23.68 2.24 3.90
CA ARG A 102 25.10 1.90 3.69
C ARG A 102 25.30 0.93 2.52
N ILE A 103 24.53 -0.16 2.48
CA ILE A 103 24.58 -1.14 1.39
C ILE A 103 24.22 -0.46 0.06
N THR A 104 23.13 0.32 0.06
CA THR A 104 22.66 1.01 -1.16
C THR A 104 23.71 1.99 -1.69
N HIS A 105 24.32 2.82 -0.83
CA HIS A 105 25.37 3.76 -1.25
C HIS A 105 26.61 3.03 -1.76
N GLN A 106 27.06 1.98 -1.08
CA GLN A 106 28.21 1.19 -1.53
C GLN A 106 28.00 0.63 -2.94
N ILE A 107 26.84 0.03 -3.21
CA ILE A 107 26.51 -0.53 -4.52
C ILE A 107 26.36 0.59 -5.56
N MET A 108 25.66 1.67 -5.21
CA MET A 108 25.43 2.80 -6.12
C MET A 108 26.76 3.41 -6.56
N ASP A 109 27.59 3.82 -5.62
CA ASP A 109 28.79 4.63 -5.88
C ASP A 109 29.90 3.81 -6.55
N THR A 110 30.06 2.55 -6.15
CA THR A 110 31.17 1.70 -6.62
C THR A 110 30.80 0.94 -7.91
N TYR A 111 29.56 0.46 -8.05
CA TYR A 111 29.19 -0.48 -9.12
C TYR A 111 28.21 0.10 -10.14
N LEU A 112 27.41 1.12 -9.80
CA LEU A 112 26.43 1.69 -10.75
C LEU A 112 26.85 3.03 -11.34
N VAL A 113 27.38 3.94 -10.52
CA VAL A 113 27.82 5.28 -10.97
C VAL A 113 28.77 5.23 -12.18
N PRO A 114 29.78 4.33 -12.23
CA PRO A 114 30.66 4.22 -13.41
C PRO A 114 29.94 3.87 -14.72
N HIS A 115 28.79 3.22 -14.64
CA HIS A 115 28.02 2.72 -15.80
C HIS A 115 26.77 3.55 -16.12
N LEU A 116 26.54 4.66 -15.43
CA LEU A 116 25.40 5.56 -15.73
C LEU A 116 25.36 6.03 -17.20
N PRO A 117 26.49 6.35 -17.87
CA PRO A 117 26.45 6.72 -19.28
C PRO A 117 25.88 5.62 -20.19
N GLU A 118 26.10 4.34 -19.87
CA GLU A 118 25.55 3.21 -20.62
C GLU A 118 24.03 3.07 -20.39
N PHE A 119 23.58 3.38 -19.17
CA PHE A 119 22.16 3.40 -18.82
C PHE A 119 21.43 4.51 -19.59
N ASP A 120 22.04 5.69 -19.67
CA ASP A 120 21.52 6.81 -20.45
C ASP A 120 21.38 6.46 -21.93
N LEU A 121 22.41 5.87 -22.54
CA LEU A 121 22.37 5.44 -23.93
C LEU A 121 21.27 4.39 -24.18
N SER A 122 21.17 3.40 -23.29
CA SER A 122 20.14 2.37 -23.37
C SER A 122 18.73 2.94 -23.30
N PHE A 123 18.52 3.91 -22.42
CA PHE A 123 17.24 4.59 -22.24
C PHE A 123 16.87 5.45 -23.45
N GLN A 124 17.83 6.19 -24.01
CA GLN A 124 17.63 6.97 -25.24
C GLN A 124 17.25 6.09 -26.43
N ASN A 125 17.91 4.95 -26.60
CA ASN A 125 17.56 3.98 -27.64
C ASN A 125 16.14 3.44 -27.47
N LEU A 126 15.73 3.12 -26.23
CA LEU A 126 14.36 2.72 -25.94
C LEU A 126 13.36 3.82 -26.31
N TYR A 127 13.66 5.07 -25.95
CA TYR A 127 12.79 6.21 -26.25
C TYR A 127 12.56 6.35 -27.76
N GLN A 128 13.63 6.32 -28.57
CA GLN A 128 13.53 6.40 -30.04
C GLN A 128 12.71 5.25 -30.65
N GLN A 129 12.93 4.02 -30.15
CA GLN A 129 12.18 2.84 -30.60
C GLN A 129 10.70 2.94 -30.23
N ALA A 130 10.40 3.35 -28.99
CA ALA A 130 9.03 3.52 -28.51
C ALA A 130 8.30 4.62 -29.30
N GLN A 131 8.94 5.77 -29.49
CA GLN A 131 8.38 6.89 -30.26
C GLN A 131 8.02 6.46 -31.68
N SER A 132 8.96 5.79 -32.37
CA SER A 132 8.75 5.30 -33.74
C SER A 132 7.60 4.29 -33.83
N MET A 133 7.51 3.37 -32.86
CA MET A 133 6.45 2.37 -32.84
C MET A 133 5.08 3.00 -32.54
N VAL A 134 5.01 3.91 -31.56
CA VAL A 134 3.77 4.62 -31.19
C VAL A 134 3.28 5.48 -32.35
N ASP A 135 4.16 6.24 -32.98
CA ASP A 135 3.82 7.08 -34.15
C ASP A 135 3.19 6.24 -35.27
N ARG A 136 3.82 5.10 -35.59
CA ARG A 136 3.32 4.16 -36.59
C ARG A 136 1.94 3.63 -36.22
N GLU A 137 1.75 3.18 -34.98
CA GLU A 137 0.48 2.62 -34.52
C GLU A 137 -0.66 3.65 -34.53
N LEU A 138 -0.40 4.87 -34.06
CA LEU A 138 -1.41 5.93 -34.08
C LEU A 138 -1.78 6.37 -35.51
N SER A 139 -0.78 6.47 -36.39
CA SER A 139 -1.00 6.83 -37.80
C SER A 139 -1.85 5.81 -38.55
N GLN A 140 -1.61 4.52 -38.31
CA GLN A 140 -2.30 3.43 -39.01
C GLN A 140 -3.70 3.14 -38.46
N SER A 141 -4.02 3.59 -37.25
CA SER A 141 -5.27 3.22 -36.57
C SER A 141 -6.23 4.41 -36.41
N LEU A 142 -5.80 5.45 -35.70
CA LEU A 142 -6.62 6.59 -35.29
C LEU A 142 -6.52 7.77 -36.27
N PHE A 143 -5.35 7.98 -36.86
CA PHE A 143 -5.06 9.12 -37.73
C PHE A 143 -4.91 8.73 -39.21
N VAL A 144 -5.67 7.73 -39.66
CA VAL A 144 -5.64 7.27 -41.05
C VAL A 144 -6.07 8.41 -41.97
N THR A 145 -5.12 8.99 -42.70
CA THR A 145 -5.40 9.93 -43.78
C THR A 145 -6.09 9.17 -44.90
N VAL A 146 -7.39 9.35 -45.06
CA VAL A 146 -8.09 8.86 -46.26
C VAL A 146 -7.53 9.66 -47.43
N GLN A 147 -6.64 9.06 -48.21
CA GLN A 147 -6.33 9.58 -49.53
C GLN A 147 -7.65 9.62 -50.29
N ASN A 148 -8.13 10.82 -50.62
CA ASN A 148 -9.24 11.00 -51.52
C ASN A 148 -8.86 10.34 -52.85
N GLN A 149 -9.24 9.07 -53.03
CA GLN A 149 -9.36 8.51 -54.36
C GLN A 149 -10.34 9.44 -55.08
N GLN A 150 -9.82 10.19 -56.05
CA GLN A 150 -10.64 11.02 -56.92
C GLN A 150 -11.79 10.15 -57.41
N LYS A 151 -13.02 10.44 -56.94
CA LYS A 151 -14.21 9.80 -57.50
C LYS A 151 -14.21 10.15 -58.98
N SER A 152 -13.88 9.17 -59.83
CA SER A 152 -14.05 9.32 -61.28
C SER A 152 -15.48 9.76 -61.52
N LYS A 153 -15.68 10.87 -62.22
CA LYS A 153 -17.01 11.37 -62.57
C LYS A 153 -17.81 10.21 -63.17
N PRO A 154 -19.02 9.90 -62.66
CA PRO A 154 -19.80 8.78 -63.19
C PRO A 154 -20.15 9.07 -64.65
N SER A 155 -19.81 8.15 -65.54
CA SER A 155 -20.23 8.17 -66.94
C SER A 155 -21.76 8.11 -67.01
N ILE A 156 -22.36 8.85 -67.96
CA ILE A 156 -23.82 8.96 -68.13
C ILE A 156 -24.48 7.57 -68.33
N LEU A 157 -23.74 6.59 -68.86
CA LEU A 157 -24.19 5.21 -69.05
C LEU A 157 -24.27 4.38 -67.75
N SER A 158 -23.58 4.77 -66.67
CA SER A 158 -23.62 4.02 -65.40
C SER A 158 -24.84 4.35 -64.53
N ARG A 159 -25.72 5.27 -64.96
CA ARG A 159 -27.00 5.57 -64.29
C ARG A 159 -28.14 4.63 -64.69
N LEU A 160 -28.02 3.93 -65.82
CA LEU A 160 -29.06 3.03 -66.35
C LEU A 160 -29.00 1.60 -65.77
N PHE A 161 -27.92 1.23 -65.08
CA PHE A 161 -27.74 -0.08 -64.44
C PHE A 161 -27.30 0.04 -62.97
N ALA A 162 -28.03 0.86 -62.19
CA ALA A 162 -27.74 0.98 -60.76
C ALA A 162 -28.20 -0.28 -59.99
N PRO A 163 -27.31 -0.98 -59.26
CA PRO A 163 -27.74 -2.06 -58.36
C PRO A 163 -28.54 -1.49 -57.18
N PRO A 164 -29.35 -2.30 -56.48
CA PRO A 164 -30.21 -1.82 -55.40
C PRO A 164 -29.36 -1.15 -54.31
N LYS A 165 -29.90 -0.06 -53.75
CA LYS A 165 -29.30 0.68 -52.63
C LYS A 165 -28.92 -0.32 -51.54
N LYS A 166 -27.61 -0.50 -51.32
CA LYS A 166 -27.10 -1.19 -50.13
C LYS A 166 -27.71 -0.50 -48.91
N GLN A 167 -28.27 -1.31 -48.01
CA GLN A 167 -28.74 -0.84 -46.70
C GLN A 167 -27.67 0.04 -46.06
N PRO A 168 -28.03 1.14 -45.40
CA PRO A 168 -27.06 1.98 -44.72
C PRO A 168 -26.34 1.09 -43.71
N ARG A 169 -25.04 0.83 -43.95
CA ARG A 169 -24.15 0.35 -42.89
C ARG A 169 -24.30 1.36 -41.76
N ASN A 170 -24.62 0.90 -40.55
CA ASN A 170 -24.54 1.74 -39.36
C ASN A 170 -23.16 2.41 -39.40
N LEU A 171 -23.17 3.72 -39.65
CA LEU A 171 -21.95 4.51 -39.69
C LEU A 171 -21.51 4.62 -38.25
N GLU A 172 -20.56 3.76 -37.86
CA GLU A 172 -19.89 3.84 -36.58
C GLU A 172 -19.49 5.30 -36.34
N THR A 173 -19.91 5.86 -35.21
CA THR A 173 -19.54 7.21 -34.84
C THR A 173 -18.02 7.29 -34.62
N THR A 174 -17.43 8.47 -34.75
CA THR A 174 -15.99 8.66 -34.49
C THR A 174 -15.60 8.20 -33.08
N GLN A 175 -16.49 8.37 -32.09
CA GLN A 175 -16.27 7.92 -30.71
C GLN A 175 -16.30 6.40 -30.59
N GLU A 176 -17.28 5.72 -31.18
CA GLU A 176 -17.33 4.24 -31.20
C GLU A 176 -16.09 3.66 -31.87
N ARG A 177 -15.64 4.25 -32.99
CA ARG A 177 -14.40 3.86 -33.66
C ARG A 177 -13.19 4.03 -32.75
N GLN A 178 -13.06 5.16 -32.06
CA GLN A 178 -11.96 5.42 -31.13
C GLN A 178 -11.93 4.38 -30.00
N LEU A 179 -13.07 4.11 -29.37
CA LEU A 179 -13.19 3.12 -28.31
C LEU A 179 -12.84 1.70 -28.79
N ARG A 180 -13.32 1.32 -29.98
CA ARG A 180 -12.99 0.03 -30.60
C ARG A 180 -11.49 -0.12 -30.86
N VAL A 181 -10.85 0.92 -31.42
CA VAL A 181 -9.40 0.93 -31.66
C VAL A 181 -8.62 0.87 -30.34
N ILE A 182 -8.99 1.67 -29.35
CA ILE A 182 -8.36 1.63 -28.02
C ILE A 182 -8.46 0.21 -27.43
N SER A 183 -9.65 -0.41 -27.48
CA SER A 183 -9.86 -1.77 -26.99
C SER A 183 -8.98 -2.79 -27.72
N SER A 184 -8.78 -2.64 -29.03
CA SER A 184 -7.93 -3.55 -29.81
C SER A 184 -6.46 -3.54 -29.37
N PHE A 185 -5.95 -2.41 -28.86
CA PHE A 185 -4.59 -2.37 -28.32
C PHE A 185 -4.47 -3.27 -27.08
N LYS A 186 -5.49 -3.34 -26.23
CA LYS A 186 -5.49 -4.25 -25.09
C LYS A 186 -5.33 -5.71 -25.53
N ASP A 187 -6.09 -6.12 -26.55
CA ASP A 187 -6.06 -7.49 -27.04
C ASP A 187 -4.72 -7.84 -27.70
N ARG A 188 -4.14 -6.90 -28.47
CA ARG A 188 -2.80 -7.03 -29.05
C ARG A 188 -1.72 -7.15 -27.97
N GLY A 189 -1.80 -6.32 -26.93
CA GLY A 189 -0.87 -6.35 -25.81
C GLY A 189 -0.91 -7.64 -24.99
N LEU A 190 -2.07 -8.31 -24.94
CA LEU A 190 -2.24 -9.62 -24.30
C LEU A 190 -1.80 -10.79 -25.18
N SER A 191 -1.77 -10.60 -26.50
CA SER A 191 -1.46 -11.66 -27.48
C SER A 191 0.02 -11.70 -27.87
N THR A 192 0.75 -10.60 -27.73
CA THR A 192 2.19 -10.55 -28.04
C THR A 192 3.03 -11.20 -26.93
N ASN A 193 4.09 -11.91 -27.34
CA ASN A 193 5.09 -12.47 -26.44
C ASN A 193 6.29 -11.53 -26.23
N ASP A 194 6.40 -10.46 -27.02
CA ASP A 194 7.46 -9.47 -26.83
C ASP A 194 7.10 -8.53 -25.66
N PRO A 195 7.91 -8.51 -24.57
CA PRO A 195 7.67 -7.62 -23.44
C PRO A 195 7.64 -6.13 -23.79
N PHE A 196 8.41 -5.71 -24.80
CA PHE A 196 8.44 -4.33 -25.26
C PHE A 196 7.14 -3.97 -25.98
N GLU A 197 6.73 -4.76 -26.98
CA GLU A 197 5.46 -4.53 -27.68
C GLU A 197 4.26 -4.57 -26.71
N SER A 198 4.25 -5.51 -25.76
CA SER A 198 3.21 -5.59 -24.73
C SER A 198 3.13 -4.30 -23.91
N ALA A 199 4.29 -3.72 -23.55
CA ALA A 199 4.35 -2.45 -22.84
C ALA A 199 3.86 -1.26 -23.70
N VAL A 200 4.17 -1.26 -24.99
CA VAL A 200 3.68 -0.24 -25.95
C VAL A 200 2.16 -0.28 -26.03
N TYR A 201 1.56 -1.44 -26.32
CA TYR A 201 0.10 -1.56 -26.43
C TYR A 201 -0.62 -1.31 -25.11
N ARG A 202 -0.04 -1.72 -23.98
CA ARG A 202 -0.58 -1.41 -22.65
C ARG A 202 -0.61 0.10 -22.41
N SER A 203 0.44 0.82 -22.82
CA SER A 203 0.52 2.27 -22.66
C SER A 203 -0.45 3.00 -23.59
N LEU A 204 -0.55 2.55 -24.86
CA LEU A 204 -1.58 3.02 -25.80
C LEU A 204 -2.97 2.86 -25.18
N TYR A 205 -3.32 1.68 -24.67
CA TYR A 205 -4.61 1.43 -24.04
C TYR A 205 -4.85 2.33 -22.80
N ARG A 206 -3.86 2.42 -21.90
CA ARG A 206 -4.00 3.17 -20.64
C ARG A 206 -4.14 4.67 -20.87
N VAL A 207 -3.23 5.26 -21.65
CA VAL A 207 -3.18 6.72 -21.87
C VAL A 207 -4.39 7.18 -22.70
N LEU A 208 -4.65 6.55 -23.85
CA LEU A 208 -5.77 6.93 -24.70
C LEU A 208 -7.11 6.69 -24.00
N GLY A 209 -7.24 5.55 -23.28
CA GLY A 209 -8.43 5.26 -22.50
C GLY A 209 -8.69 6.29 -21.40
N SER A 210 -7.63 6.72 -20.69
CA SER A 210 -7.71 7.77 -19.68
C SER A 210 -8.22 9.09 -20.27
N ILE A 211 -7.59 9.55 -21.36
CA ILE A 211 -7.96 10.80 -22.03
C ILE A 211 -9.43 10.77 -22.48
N VAL A 212 -9.88 9.68 -23.11
CA VAL A 212 -11.28 9.54 -23.54
C VAL A 212 -12.22 9.53 -22.34
N SER A 213 -11.87 8.85 -21.24
CA SER A 213 -12.72 8.83 -20.05
C SER A 213 -12.84 10.20 -19.36
N THR A 214 -11.81 11.03 -19.48
CA THR A 214 -11.77 12.36 -18.85
C THR A 214 -12.41 13.44 -19.73
N ARG A 215 -12.13 13.43 -21.03
CA ARG A 215 -12.59 14.49 -21.96
C ARG A 215 -13.77 14.10 -22.84
N GLY A 216 -14.05 12.81 -22.99
CA GLY A 216 -15.02 12.26 -23.95
C GLY A 216 -14.49 12.12 -25.40
N TYR A 217 -13.26 12.55 -25.68
CA TYR A 217 -12.60 12.43 -27.00
C TYR A 217 -11.06 12.56 -26.88
N LEU A 218 -10.31 12.07 -27.89
CA LEU A 218 -8.83 12.08 -27.88
C LEU A 218 -8.16 13.39 -28.30
N GLY A 219 -8.85 14.23 -29.07
CA GLY A 219 -8.25 15.37 -29.76
C GLY A 219 -7.63 15.01 -31.12
N LYS A 220 -7.00 15.99 -31.77
CA LYS A 220 -6.36 15.84 -33.09
C LYS A 220 -4.83 15.95 -33.07
N ASP A 221 -4.26 16.27 -31.91
CA ASP A 221 -2.83 16.45 -31.74
C ASP A 221 -2.15 15.09 -31.60
N LYS A 222 -1.70 14.55 -32.73
CA LYS A 222 -0.99 13.27 -32.77
C LYS A 222 0.36 13.36 -32.06
N GLU A 223 1.07 14.48 -32.19
CA GLU A 223 2.42 14.66 -31.67
C GLU A 223 2.41 14.63 -30.13
N MET A 224 1.47 15.34 -29.50
CA MET A 224 1.28 15.28 -28.05
C MET A 224 0.94 13.86 -27.57
N LEU A 225 0.08 13.13 -28.30
CA LEU A 225 -0.25 11.74 -27.94
C LEU A 225 0.96 10.82 -28.07
N VAL A 226 1.76 10.97 -29.13
CA VAL A 226 3.01 10.20 -29.31
C VAL A 226 3.94 10.45 -28.13
N GLU A 227 4.17 11.72 -27.77
CA GLU A 227 5.06 12.10 -26.68
C GLU A 227 4.61 11.52 -25.34
N LEU A 228 3.34 11.72 -25.01
CA LEU A 228 2.75 11.28 -23.75
C LEU A 228 2.81 9.76 -23.59
N ILE A 229 2.48 9.01 -24.65
CA ILE A 229 2.52 7.55 -24.64
C ILE A 229 3.96 7.05 -24.57
N THR A 230 4.88 7.68 -25.31
CA THR A 230 6.31 7.32 -25.31
C THR A 230 6.92 7.51 -23.93
N THR A 231 6.64 8.66 -23.30
CA THR A 231 7.03 8.96 -21.92
C THR A 231 6.48 7.93 -20.94
N HIS A 232 5.18 7.61 -21.03
CA HIS A 232 4.57 6.59 -20.16
C HIS A 232 5.20 5.19 -20.34
N ILE A 233 5.60 4.82 -21.58
CA ILE A 233 6.36 3.59 -21.84
C ILE A 233 7.72 3.65 -21.14
N CYS A 234 8.46 4.75 -21.30
CA CYS A 234 9.81 4.91 -20.76
C CYS A 234 9.82 4.88 -19.23
N SER A 235 8.88 5.55 -18.55
CA SER A 235 8.78 5.53 -17.09
C SER A 235 8.51 4.13 -16.52
N ARG A 236 7.81 3.27 -17.27
CA ARG A 236 7.45 1.91 -16.82
C ARG A 236 8.40 0.84 -17.34
N TYR A 237 8.46 0.66 -18.65
CA TYR A 237 9.29 -0.35 -19.29
C TYR A 237 10.77 0.03 -19.24
N GLY A 238 11.10 1.32 -19.36
CA GLY A 238 12.48 1.80 -19.19
C GLY A 238 13.03 1.49 -17.80
N SER A 239 12.23 1.60 -16.74
CA SER A 239 12.64 1.12 -15.41
C SER A 239 13.04 -0.37 -15.42
N ARG A 240 12.26 -1.22 -16.10
CA ARG A 240 12.57 -2.66 -16.19
C ARG A 240 13.81 -2.93 -17.03
N LEU A 241 14.05 -2.14 -18.07
CA LEU A 241 15.26 -2.19 -18.89
C LEU A 241 16.50 -1.84 -18.05
N ILE A 242 16.47 -0.70 -17.34
CA ILE A 242 17.54 -0.29 -16.43
C ILE A 242 17.73 -1.33 -15.33
N GLY A 243 16.64 -1.86 -14.78
CA GLY A 243 16.68 -2.92 -13.78
C GLY A 243 17.47 -4.15 -14.25
N LYS A 244 17.32 -4.60 -15.50
CA LYS A 244 18.10 -5.74 -16.00
C LYS A 244 19.61 -5.47 -15.97
N GLN A 245 20.02 -4.22 -16.21
CA GLN A 245 21.43 -3.83 -16.15
C GLN A 245 21.91 -3.72 -14.69
N VAL A 246 21.10 -3.09 -13.83
CA VAL A 246 21.36 -3.00 -12.38
C VAL A 246 21.49 -4.40 -11.74
N ASP A 247 20.71 -5.38 -12.18
CA ASP A 247 20.76 -6.76 -11.67
C ASP A 247 22.14 -7.42 -11.82
N ALA A 248 22.82 -7.18 -12.95
CA ALA A 248 24.18 -7.72 -13.16
C ALA A 248 25.18 -7.13 -12.16
N TRP A 249 25.14 -5.81 -11.95
CA TRP A 249 26.02 -5.11 -11.03
C TRP A 249 25.72 -5.40 -9.57
N VAL A 250 24.45 -5.57 -9.19
CA VAL A 250 24.07 -6.00 -7.84
C VAL A 250 24.60 -7.40 -7.56
N LYS A 251 24.51 -8.34 -8.51
CA LYS A 251 25.09 -9.68 -8.34
C LYS A 251 26.60 -9.65 -8.16
N GLN A 252 27.28 -8.80 -8.92
CA GLN A 252 28.72 -8.60 -8.76
C GLN A 252 29.05 -8.04 -7.37
N ALA A 253 28.36 -6.98 -6.94
CA ALA A 253 28.56 -6.39 -5.62
C ALA A 253 28.24 -7.36 -4.48
N VAL A 254 27.24 -8.22 -4.62
CA VAL A 254 26.93 -9.28 -3.65
C VAL A 254 28.13 -10.21 -3.44
N ILE A 255 28.83 -10.58 -4.53
CA ILE A 255 30.01 -11.44 -4.48
C ILE A 255 31.20 -10.69 -3.87
N ASP A 256 31.48 -9.50 -4.37
CA ASP A 256 32.69 -8.73 -4.02
C ASP A 256 32.64 -8.16 -2.59
N GLU A 257 31.46 -7.72 -2.14
CA GLU A 257 31.25 -7.18 -0.79
C GLU A 257 30.85 -8.26 0.23
N GLY A 258 30.58 -9.50 -0.23
CA GLY A 258 30.18 -10.60 0.63
C GLY A 258 28.78 -10.43 1.26
N TYR A 259 27.83 -9.83 0.54
CA TYR A 259 26.47 -9.68 1.03
C TYR A 259 25.70 -11.01 1.02
N SER A 260 24.96 -11.30 2.08
CA SER A 260 24.06 -12.47 2.13
C SER A 260 22.80 -12.22 1.32
N LEU A 261 22.38 -13.24 0.55
CA LEU A 261 21.12 -13.22 -0.17
C LEU A 261 19.99 -13.82 0.67
N ILE A 262 18.79 -13.27 0.54
CA ILE A 262 17.60 -13.80 1.23
C ILE A 262 17.26 -15.16 0.60
N PRO A 263 17.25 -16.26 1.39
CA PRO A 263 17.01 -17.60 0.87
C PRO A 263 15.52 -17.79 0.53
N ASP A 264 15.25 -18.63 -0.48
CA ASP A 264 13.88 -19.08 -0.72
C ASP A 264 13.46 -20.05 0.40
N ALA A 265 12.23 -19.94 0.88
CA ALA A 265 11.71 -20.78 1.95
C ALA A 265 11.00 -22.02 1.40
N GLN A 266 11.07 -23.14 2.12
CA GLN A 266 10.27 -24.34 1.80
C GLN A 266 8.79 -24.14 2.15
N ASN A 267 8.53 -23.57 3.34
CA ASN A 267 7.20 -23.21 3.81
C ASN A 267 7.19 -21.70 4.07
N PRO A 268 6.99 -20.86 3.04
CA PRO A 268 7.19 -19.42 3.19
C PRO A 268 6.18 -18.81 4.17
N ILE A 269 6.71 -18.00 5.09
CA ILE A 269 5.91 -17.29 6.08
C ILE A 269 5.86 -15.81 5.73
N LEU A 270 4.66 -15.24 5.77
CA LEU A 270 4.45 -13.80 5.61
C LEU A 270 3.93 -13.22 6.93
N ILE A 271 4.71 -12.33 7.53
CA ILE A 271 4.27 -11.52 8.67
C ILE A 271 3.88 -10.14 8.15
N SER A 272 2.67 -9.69 8.48
CA SER A 272 2.15 -8.37 8.09
C SER A 272 1.75 -7.57 9.32
N LEU A 273 2.36 -6.39 9.51
CA LEU A 273 1.97 -5.44 10.54
C LEU A 273 0.99 -4.40 9.97
N LYS A 274 -0.15 -4.22 10.62
CA LYS A 274 -1.23 -3.30 10.23
C LYS A 274 -1.62 -2.40 11.39
N GLY A 275 -1.77 -1.11 11.12
CA GLY A 275 -2.08 -0.10 12.14
C GLY A 275 -1.80 1.30 11.60
N SER A 276 -2.40 2.32 12.21
CA SER A 276 -2.22 3.72 11.80
C SER A 276 -0.76 4.18 11.82
N SER A 277 -0.48 5.33 11.22
CA SER A 277 0.81 6.00 11.42
C SER A 277 1.02 6.25 12.92
N ALA A 278 2.25 6.05 13.41
CA ALA A 278 2.58 6.15 14.83
C ALA A 278 1.83 5.20 15.79
N ALA A 279 1.09 4.20 15.30
CA ALA A 279 0.45 3.16 16.12
C ALA A 279 1.43 2.17 16.79
N GLY A 280 2.74 2.41 16.75
CA GLY A 280 3.75 1.55 17.40
C GLY A 280 4.03 0.20 16.73
N LYS A 281 3.73 0.03 15.43
CA LYS A 281 4.11 -1.17 14.66
C LYS A 281 5.60 -1.52 14.78
N SER A 282 6.47 -0.52 14.73
CA SER A 282 7.91 -0.73 14.82
C SER A 282 8.36 -1.20 16.21
N SER A 283 7.60 -0.88 17.26
CA SER A 283 7.84 -1.39 18.63
C SER A 283 7.58 -2.90 18.74
N LEU A 284 6.86 -3.50 17.79
CA LEU A 284 6.63 -4.95 17.73
C LEU A 284 7.78 -5.73 17.07
N ARG A 285 8.77 -5.07 16.48
CA ARG A 285 9.87 -5.77 15.77
C ARG A 285 10.68 -6.72 16.68
N PRO A 286 10.99 -6.40 17.94
CA PRO A 286 11.62 -7.36 18.85
C PRO A 286 10.77 -8.62 19.06
N MET A 287 9.45 -8.47 19.18
CA MET A 287 8.50 -9.59 19.25
C MET A 287 8.55 -10.44 17.98
N LEU A 288 8.60 -9.79 16.81
CA LEU A 288 8.71 -10.51 15.53
C LEU A 288 10.01 -11.30 15.44
N ARG A 289 11.14 -10.75 15.89
CA ARG A 289 12.43 -11.47 15.93
C ARG A 289 12.33 -12.71 16.81
N GLN A 290 11.76 -12.57 18.01
CA GLN A 290 11.57 -13.70 18.91
C GLN A 290 10.68 -14.78 18.28
N MET A 291 9.56 -14.40 17.67
CA MET A 291 8.66 -15.33 16.99
C MET A 291 9.35 -16.03 15.81
N MET A 292 10.11 -15.30 15.00
CA MET A 292 10.86 -15.90 13.89
C MET A 292 11.85 -16.95 14.40
N HIS A 293 12.55 -16.66 15.49
CA HIS A 293 13.44 -17.62 16.15
C HIS A 293 12.67 -18.84 16.70
N GLU A 294 11.52 -18.64 17.35
CA GLU A 294 10.65 -19.73 17.83
C GLU A 294 10.12 -20.61 16.68
N LEU A 295 9.96 -20.05 15.48
CA LEU A 295 9.62 -20.76 14.25
C LEU A 295 10.83 -21.42 13.57
N GLY A 296 12.04 -21.32 14.17
CA GLY A 296 13.28 -21.88 13.63
C GLY A 296 13.84 -21.10 12.43
N ILE A 297 13.50 -19.82 12.31
CA ILE A 297 14.00 -18.94 11.25
C ILE A 297 15.10 -18.05 11.83
N GLU A 298 16.30 -18.21 11.31
CA GLU A 298 17.47 -17.39 11.65
C GLU A 298 17.28 -15.92 11.25
N GLU A 299 18.08 -15.03 11.83
CA GLU A 299 17.97 -13.57 11.60
C GLU A 299 18.25 -13.16 10.14
N ASP A 300 18.97 -13.97 9.38
CA ASP A 300 19.22 -13.79 7.95
C ASP A 300 18.28 -14.63 7.06
N GLY A 301 17.33 -15.35 7.66
CA GLY A 301 16.39 -16.23 6.98
C GLY A 301 15.18 -15.53 6.36
N TYR A 302 15.05 -14.20 6.50
CA TYR A 302 13.89 -13.45 6.03
C TYR A 302 14.23 -12.05 5.50
N GLY A 303 13.34 -11.52 4.65
CA GLY A 303 13.41 -10.14 4.16
C GLY A 303 12.45 -9.20 4.88
N THR A 304 12.92 -8.01 5.28
CA THR A 304 12.06 -6.96 5.84
C THR A 304 11.72 -5.91 4.78
N ILE A 305 10.43 -5.71 4.55
CA ILE A 305 9.89 -4.73 3.62
C ILE A 305 9.30 -3.56 4.42
N SER A 306 9.97 -2.41 4.38
CA SER A 306 9.55 -1.18 5.07
C SER A 306 9.86 0.06 4.22
N PRO A 307 8.92 0.54 3.38
CA PRO A 307 9.15 1.67 2.47
C PRO A 307 9.61 2.97 3.13
N ASP A 308 9.27 3.18 4.40
CA ASP A 308 9.66 4.37 5.15
C ASP A 308 11.18 4.50 5.30
N ILE A 309 11.96 3.41 5.24
CA ILE A 309 13.43 3.47 5.33
C ILE A 309 14.08 4.05 4.06
N TRP A 310 13.36 4.04 2.93
CA TRP A 310 13.89 4.54 1.66
C TRP A 310 13.95 6.06 1.60
N ARG A 311 13.11 6.77 2.36
CA ARG A 311 12.90 8.22 2.21
C ARG A 311 14.19 9.06 2.33
N ARG A 312 15.09 8.69 3.25
CA ARG A 312 16.38 9.39 3.44
C ARG A 312 17.42 9.08 2.34
N LEU A 313 17.17 8.08 1.48
CA LEU A 313 17.95 7.91 0.24
C LEU A 313 17.43 8.82 -0.87
N LEU A 314 16.13 9.11 -0.84
CA LEU A 314 15.47 9.87 -1.90
C LEU A 314 15.65 11.37 -1.74
N LEU A 315 15.78 11.84 -0.51
CA LEU A 315 15.86 13.25 -0.16
C LEU A 315 16.84 13.47 0.99
N ASP A 316 17.72 14.46 0.84
CA ASP A 316 18.59 14.94 1.90
C ASP A 316 17.79 15.85 2.86
N TYR A 317 17.54 15.35 4.06
CA TYR A 317 16.71 16.04 5.05
C TYR A 317 17.40 17.31 5.58
N ASP A 318 18.73 17.31 5.65
CA ASP A 318 19.50 18.41 6.25
C ASP A 318 19.52 19.63 5.30
N SER A 319 19.30 19.40 4.01
CA SER A 319 19.21 20.46 2.99
C SER A 319 17.89 21.25 2.98
N LEU A 320 16.87 20.84 3.74
CA LEU A 320 15.49 21.35 3.58
C LEU A 320 15.22 22.70 4.26
N GLY A 321 16.10 23.15 5.16
CA GLY A 321 15.92 24.40 5.89
C GLY A 321 14.54 24.47 6.58
N GLU A 322 13.78 25.54 6.34
CA GLU A 322 12.43 25.70 6.91
C GLU A 322 11.43 24.59 6.52
N ALA A 323 11.67 23.91 5.40
CA ALA A 323 10.78 22.86 4.91
C ALA A 323 11.00 21.49 5.60
N TYR A 324 11.91 21.39 6.57
CA TYR A 324 12.32 20.11 7.16
C TYR A 324 11.16 19.23 7.67
N LYS A 325 10.08 19.84 8.20
CA LYS A 325 8.90 19.09 8.66
C LYS A 325 8.12 18.42 7.52
N TYR A 326 8.29 18.88 6.28
CA TYR A 326 7.65 18.30 5.09
C TYR A 326 8.46 17.16 4.46
N ALA A 327 9.65 16.81 4.97
CA ALA A 327 10.55 15.81 4.37
C ALA A 327 9.87 14.46 4.03
N GLY A 328 8.97 14.00 4.91
CA GLY A 328 8.15 12.82 4.66
C GLY A 328 7.22 13.02 3.45
N ARG A 329 6.46 14.12 3.41
CA ARG A 329 5.49 14.37 2.34
C ARG A 329 6.17 14.59 0.97
N LEU A 330 7.32 15.26 0.96
CA LEU A 330 8.10 15.56 -0.25
C LEU A 330 8.59 14.32 -1.01
N THR A 331 8.64 13.15 -0.35
CA THR A 331 9.08 11.87 -0.95
C THR A 331 7.93 10.91 -1.24
N SER A 332 6.68 11.24 -0.86
CA SER A 332 5.59 10.26 -0.82
C SER A 332 5.23 9.68 -2.19
N TYR A 333 5.13 10.50 -3.24
CA TYR A 333 4.79 10.02 -4.58
C TYR A 333 5.85 9.08 -5.15
N GLU A 334 7.12 9.40 -4.94
CA GLU A 334 8.22 8.55 -5.41
C GLU A 334 8.29 7.22 -4.66
N VAL A 335 8.04 7.23 -3.35
CA VAL A 335 7.93 6.00 -2.56
C VAL A 335 6.83 5.10 -3.10
N ILE A 336 5.65 5.63 -3.44
CA ILE A 336 4.55 4.86 -4.06
C ILE A 336 5.01 4.19 -5.37
N ILE A 337 5.75 4.93 -6.20
CA ILE A 337 6.28 4.42 -7.47
C ILE A 337 7.28 3.28 -7.24
N ILE A 338 8.22 3.42 -6.30
CA ILE A 338 9.20 2.39 -5.96
C ILE A 338 8.52 1.16 -5.35
N ASP A 339 7.54 1.37 -4.48
CA ASP A 339 6.81 0.31 -3.80
C ASP A 339 6.01 -0.56 -4.81
N ALA A 340 5.44 0.08 -5.84
CA ALA A 340 4.80 -0.63 -6.95
C ALA A 340 5.79 -1.43 -7.80
N LYS A 341 7.02 -0.92 -8.01
CA LYS A 341 8.10 -1.67 -8.70
C LYS A 341 8.52 -2.89 -7.88
N LEU A 342 8.66 -2.73 -6.56
CA LEU A 342 9.00 -3.82 -5.64
C LEU A 342 7.96 -4.95 -5.68
N ASP A 343 6.67 -4.62 -5.64
CA ASP A 343 5.59 -5.61 -5.74
C ASP A 343 5.62 -6.38 -7.07
N HIS A 344 5.92 -5.68 -8.17
CA HIS A 344 6.05 -6.31 -9.48
C HIS A 344 7.26 -7.24 -9.53
N TYR A 345 8.39 -6.82 -8.95
CA TYR A 345 9.62 -7.61 -8.88
C TYR A 345 9.45 -8.89 -8.06
N ILE A 346 8.98 -8.79 -6.82
CA ILE A 346 8.76 -9.96 -5.93
C ILE A 346 7.78 -10.95 -6.57
N ARG A 347 6.70 -10.45 -7.19
CA ARG A 347 5.72 -11.28 -7.89
C ARG A 347 6.35 -12.04 -9.06
N ALA A 348 7.14 -11.36 -9.89
CA ALA A 348 7.81 -11.99 -11.03
C ALA A 348 8.83 -13.05 -10.56
N LYS A 349 9.62 -12.73 -9.53
CA LYS A 349 10.57 -13.65 -8.88
C LYS A 349 9.85 -14.88 -8.35
N ALA A 350 8.78 -14.70 -7.59
CA ALA A 350 8.01 -15.80 -7.02
C ALA A 350 7.33 -16.66 -8.09
N GLN A 351 6.83 -16.05 -9.17
CA GLN A 351 6.25 -16.79 -10.29
C GLN A 351 7.26 -17.65 -11.04
N HIS A 352 8.48 -17.16 -11.20
CA HIS A 352 9.58 -17.89 -11.83
C HIS A 352 10.05 -19.04 -10.94
N ARG A 353 10.29 -18.77 -9.66
CA ARG A 353 10.85 -19.74 -8.71
C ARG A 353 9.83 -20.73 -8.13
N LYS A 354 8.53 -20.44 -8.26
CA LYS A 354 7.44 -21.16 -7.59
C LYS A 354 7.55 -21.17 -6.06
N SER A 355 8.32 -20.25 -5.49
CA SER A 355 8.49 -20.04 -4.05
C SER A 355 8.76 -18.57 -3.76
N THR A 356 8.67 -18.17 -2.50
CA THR A 356 9.02 -16.85 -1.99
C THR A 356 9.84 -17.02 -0.70
N PRO A 357 10.73 -16.08 -0.34
CA PRO A 357 11.36 -16.08 0.98
C PRO A 357 10.33 -15.87 2.11
N HIS A 358 10.77 -16.09 3.35
CA HIS A 358 10.07 -15.52 4.51
C HIS A 358 10.12 -13.99 4.44
N LEU A 359 9.01 -13.33 4.74
CA LEU A 359 8.87 -11.89 4.59
C LEU A 359 8.19 -11.27 5.80
N VAL A 360 8.77 -10.17 6.29
CA VAL A 360 8.14 -9.26 7.25
C VAL A 360 7.77 -7.99 6.51
N VAL A 361 6.49 -7.61 6.54
CA VAL A 361 5.95 -6.46 5.82
C VAL A 361 5.40 -5.43 6.79
N ASP A 362 6.09 -4.30 6.86
CA ASP A 362 5.69 -3.11 7.62
C ASP A 362 5.32 -2.00 6.62
N ARG A 363 4.13 -2.16 6.02
CA ARG A 363 3.57 -1.24 5.02
C ARG A 363 2.21 -0.74 5.45
N PHE A 364 2.07 0.58 5.50
CA PHE A 364 0.79 1.25 5.62
C PHE A 364 0.09 1.24 4.26
N ARG A 365 -0.75 0.24 4.03
CA ARG A 365 -1.66 0.14 2.87
C ARG A 365 -2.98 -0.48 3.29
N PHE A 366 -4.04 0.32 3.22
CA PHE A 366 -5.44 -0.10 3.36
C PHE A 366 -6.27 0.28 2.10
N ASP A 367 -5.79 1.25 1.33
CA ASP A 367 -6.26 1.69 0.00
C ASP A 367 -6.27 0.61 -1.10
N SER A 368 -5.34 -0.36 -1.04
CA SER A 368 -5.20 -1.46 -2.02
C SER A 368 -6.42 -2.41 -2.05
N PHE A 369 -7.42 -2.14 -1.22
CA PHE A 369 -8.65 -2.93 -1.04
C PHE A 369 -9.92 -2.16 -1.44
N ALA A 370 -9.80 -0.92 -1.96
CA ALA A 370 -10.92 -0.12 -2.45
C ALA A 370 -11.47 -0.58 -3.81
N SER A 371 -10.76 -1.43 -4.56
CA SER A 371 -11.29 -1.94 -5.83
C SER A 371 -12.26 -3.10 -5.59
N GLU A 372 -13.50 -2.97 -6.06
CA GLU A 372 -14.60 -3.96 -6.04
C GLU A 372 -14.30 -5.32 -6.69
N LYS A 373 -13.06 -5.60 -7.11
CA LYS A 373 -12.67 -6.89 -7.72
C LYS A 373 -11.98 -7.80 -6.70
N ILE A 374 -12.80 -8.27 -5.77
CA ILE A 374 -12.49 -9.10 -4.59
C ILE A 374 -11.62 -10.35 -4.91
N THR A 375 -11.77 -10.96 -6.09
CA THR A 375 -11.10 -12.21 -6.48
C THR A 375 -9.77 -12.06 -7.21
N ARG A 376 -9.45 -10.90 -7.80
CA ARG A 376 -8.25 -10.75 -8.65
C ARG A 376 -6.94 -10.54 -7.89
N ILE A 377 -7.00 -10.17 -6.61
CA ILE A 377 -5.82 -9.72 -5.85
C ILE A 377 -4.99 -10.91 -5.32
N LEU A 378 -5.61 -12.01 -4.88
CA LEU A 378 -4.87 -13.19 -4.42
C LEU A 378 -4.15 -13.91 -5.56
N HIS A 379 -4.83 -14.01 -6.70
CA HIS A 379 -4.21 -14.57 -7.90
C HIS A 379 -3.11 -13.67 -8.48
N SER A 380 -3.05 -12.38 -8.13
CA SER A 380 -2.01 -11.49 -8.66
C SER A 380 -0.96 -11.11 -7.62
N THR A 381 -0.96 -11.62 -6.40
CA THR A 381 0.06 -11.28 -5.37
C THR A 381 1.00 -12.44 -5.08
N TYR A 382 2.17 -12.14 -4.50
CA TYR A 382 3.14 -13.14 -4.06
C TYR A 382 2.60 -14.00 -2.89
N ALA A 383 1.53 -13.57 -2.22
CA ALA A 383 0.85 -14.32 -1.17
C ALA A 383 0.32 -15.70 -1.62
N ARG A 384 0.17 -15.94 -2.92
CA ARG A 384 -0.16 -17.27 -3.44
C ARG A 384 0.93 -18.31 -3.15
N TYR A 385 2.19 -17.87 -3.05
CA TYR A 385 3.33 -18.74 -2.76
C TYR A 385 3.65 -18.81 -1.26
N VAL A 386 2.84 -18.16 -0.43
CA VAL A 386 2.96 -18.21 1.03
C VAL A 386 2.23 -19.43 1.55
N ASP A 387 2.84 -20.14 2.49
CA ASP A 387 2.22 -21.26 3.20
C ASP A 387 1.36 -20.73 4.35
N THR A 388 1.97 -19.93 5.23
CA THR A 388 1.35 -19.37 6.43
C THR A 388 1.53 -17.86 6.49
N MET A 389 0.45 -17.15 6.79
CA MET A 389 0.44 -15.70 6.96
C MET A 389 0.00 -15.33 8.37
N TYR A 390 0.86 -14.60 9.06
CA TYR A 390 0.57 -13.94 10.33
C TYR A 390 0.23 -12.47 10.09
N MET A 391 -0.86 -11.99 10.68
CA MET A 391 -1.27 -10.60 10.55
C MET A 391 -1.57 -9.98 11.91
N TYR A 392 -0.83 -8.93 12.23
CA TYR A 392 -0.96 -8.20 13.48
C TYR A 392 -1.65 -6.87 13.22
N PHE A 393 -2.79 -6.66 13.88
CA PHE A 393 -3.57 -5.44 13.85
C PHE A 393 -3.32 -4.66 15.13
N VAL A 394 -2.50 -3.62 15.04
CA VAL A 394 -2.14 -2.75 16.16
C VAL A 394 -3.15 -1.61 16.24
N VAL A 395 -3.92 -1.61 17.32
CA VAL A 395 -4.94 -0.62 17.66
C VAL A 395 -4.33 0.38 18.64
N THR A 396 -4.54 1.67 18.40
CA THR A 396 -4.03 2.76 19.24
C THR A 396 -5.02 3.91 19.23
N PRO A 397 -5.39 4.47 20.38
CA PRO A 397 -6.27 5.64 20.44
C PRO A 397 -5.78 6.75 19.48
N PRO A 398 -6.65 7.39 18.69
CA PRO A 398 -6.23 8.38 17.69
C PRO A 398 -5.40 9.54 18.25
N GLU A 399 -5.73 10.05 19.43
CA GLU A 399 -4.97 11.06 20.18
C GLU A 399 -3.53 10.63 20.47
N ASP A 400 -3.33 9.40 20.93
CA ASP A 400 -2.01 8.82 21.17
C ASP A 400 -1.16 8.78 19.89
N THR A 401 -1.79 8.54 18.73
CA THR A 401 -1.04 8.53 17.46
C THR A 401 -0.51 9.93 17.08
N VAL A 402 -1.23 10.99 17.46
CA VAL A 402 -0.79 12.38 17.25
C VAL A 402 0.42 12.68 18.12
N GLU A 403 0.34 12.34 19.42
CA GLU A 403 1.40 12.61 20.39
C GLU A 403 2.66 11.80 20.11
N ARG A 404 2.53 10.49 19.92
CA ARG A 404 3.66 9.61 19.53
C ARG A 404 4.24 10.02 18.18
N GLY A 405 3.38 10.47 17.26
CA GLY A 405 3.76 10.98 15.95
C GLY A 405 4.66 12.21 16.04
N TRP A 406 4.34 13.13 16.95
CA TRP A 406 5.13 14.32 17.23
C TRP A 406 6.50 13.99 17.83
N GLU A 407 6.55 13.12 18.84
CA GLU A 407 7.82 12.66 19.42
C GLU A 407 8.72 12.01 18.36
N ARG A 408 8.12 11.17 17.49
CA ARG A 408 8.84 10.57 16.36
C ARG A 408 9.34 11.64 15.39
N GLY A 409 8.56 12.69 15.16
CA GLY A 409 8.96 13.87 14.39
C GLY A 409 10.22 14.52 14.96
N GLN A 410 10.23 14.77 16.27
CA GLN A 410 11.36 15.39 16.98
C GLN A 410 12.63 14.54 16.92
N VAL A 411 12.52 13.23 17.12
CA VAL A 411 13.69 12.32 17.15
C VAL A 411 14.19 11.95 15.75
N ARG A 412 13.28 11.77 14.78
CA ARG A 412 13.62 11.18 13.47
C ARG A 412 13.50 12.14 12.29
N GLY A 413 13.00 13.35 12.51
CA GLY A 413 12.68 14.32 11.45
C GLY A 413 11.44 13.93 10.62
N ARG A 414 10.59 13.03 11.14
CA ARG A 414 9.43 12.48 10.41
C ARG A 414 8.12 13.07 10.92
N TYR A 415 7.89 14.34 10.61
CA TYR A 415 6.67 15.05 11.01
C TYR A 415 5.50 14.74 10.06
N LYS A 416 4.27 14.91 10.58
CA LYS A 416 3.00 14.93 9.84
C LYS A 416 2.03 15.91 10.52
N SER A 417 1.03 16.40 9.78
CA SER A 417 -0.04 17.22 10.36
C SER A 417 -0.92 16.38 11.28
N VAL A 418 -1.69 17.04 12.16
CA VAL A 418 -2.70 16.38 13.01
C VAL A 418 -3.76 15.70 12.14
N GLU A 419 -4.24 16.42 11.13
CA GLU A 419 -5.19 15.92 10.13
C GLU A 419 -4.69 14.64 9.46
N ASP A 420 -3.41 14.57 9.08
CA ASP A 420 -2.83 13.36 8.49
C ASP A 420 -2.83 12.19 9.48
N PHE A 421 -2.48 12.40 10.76
CA PHE A 421 -2.51 11.33 11.76
C PHE A 421 -3.93 10.79 11.97
N LEU A 422 -4.90 11.68 12.20
CA LEU A 422 -6.29 11.31 12.43
C LEU A 422 -6.94 10.71 11.17
N GLY A 423 -6.63 11.25 9.98
CA GLY A 423 -7.07 10.70 8.70
C GLY A 423 -6.55 9.28 8.46
N HIS A 424 -5.28 9.01 8.77
CA HIS A 424 -4.73 7.65 8.70
C HIS A 424 -5.36 6.70 9.73
N CYS A 425 -5.82 7.19 10.88
CA CYS A 425 -6.57 6.38 11.84
C CYS A 425 -7.90 5.92 11.23
N ILE A 426 -8.69 6.83 10.66
CA ILE A 426 -9.95 6.46 9.99
C ILE A 426 -9.69 5.42 8.89
N GLU A 427 -8.70 5.64 8.03
CA GLU A 427 -8.34 4.70 6.96
C GLU A 427 -7.96 3.32 7.53
N ALA A 428 -7.11 3.30 8.56
CA ALA A 428 -6.65 2.06 9.19
C ALA A 428 -7.82 1.28 9.78
N TYR A 429 -8.62 1.92 10.63
CA TYR A 429 -9.69 1.24 11.37
C TYR A 429 -10.87 0.84 10.48
N ALA A 430 -11.18 1.59 9.42
CA ALA A 430 -12.12 1.15 8.40
C ALA A 430 -11.56 0.00 7.54
N GLY A 431 -10.23 -0.10 7.44
CA GLY A 431 -9.51 -1.10 6.65
C GLY A 431 -9.28 -2.43 7.36
N MET A 432 -9.08 -2.45 8.69
CA MET A 432 -8.79 -3.71 9.43
C MET A 432 -9.89 -4.77 9.26
N PRO A 433 -11.20 -4.46 9.45
CA PRO A 433 -12.26 -5.45 9.26
C PRO A 433 -12.31 -5.99 7.83
N LYS A 434 -12.14 -5.11 6.83
CA LYS A 434 -12.14 -5.49 5.42
C LYS A 434 -10.99 -6.47 5.12
N LEU A 435 -9.82 -6.22 5.70
CA LEU A 435 -8.65 -7.06 5.52
C LEU A 435 -8.81 -8.42 6.20
N LEU A 436 -9.30 -8.43 7.44
CA LEU A 436 -9.60 -9.65 8.20
C LEU A 436 -10.57 -10.54 7.42
N PHE A 437 -11.76 -10.02 7.06
CA PHE A 437 -12.77 -10.83 6.38
C PHE A 437 -12.38 -11.26 4.98
N LYS A 438 -11.52 -10.48 4.30
CA LYS A 438 -10.94 -10.91 3.03
C LYS A 438 -10.12 -12.19 3.21
N TRP A 439 -9.27 -12.27 4.22
CA TRP A 439 -8.43 -13.44 4.43
C TRP A 439 -9.16 -14.62 5.05
N LEU A 440 -10.15 -14.37 5.92
CA LEU A 440 -11.05 -15.42 6.41
C LEU A 440 -11.83 -16.10 5.28
N ALA A 441 -12.15 -15.37 4.20
CA ALA A 441 -12.83 -15.94 3.03
C ALA A 441 -11.94 -16.84 2.15
N ASN A 442 -10.68 -17.08 2.53
CA ASN A 442 -9.72 -17.85 1.74
C ASN A 442 -9.10 -19.00 2.53
N ASN A 443 -8.97 -20.14 1.85
CA ASN A 443 -8.43 -21.36 2.45
C ASN A 443 -6.90 -21.40 2.43
N ARG A 444 -6.25 -20.53 1.65
CA ARG A 444 -4.79 -20.41 1.58
C ARG A 444 -4.37 -18.93 1.44
N PRO A 445 -3.26 -18.51 2.06
CA PRO A 445 -2.42 -19.27 3.01
C PRO A 445 -3.17 -19.62 4.30
N ARG A 446 -2.58 -20.47 5.16
CA ARG A 446 -3.04 -20.60 6.54
C ARG A 446 -2.98 -19.21 7.18
N PHE A 447 -4.09 -18.73 7.71
CA PHE A 447 -4.20 -17.37 8.19
C PHE A 447 -4.27 -17.38 9.71
N ILE A 448 -3.33 -16.68 10.33
CA ILE A 448 -3.28 -16.46 11.77
C ILE A 448 -3.29 -14.94 11.97
N PHE A 449 -4.15 -14.46 12.85
CA PHE A 449 -4.26 -13.03 13.12
C PHE A 449 -4.33 -12.73 14.60
N GLU A 450 -3.83 -11.55 14.95
CA GLU A 450 -3.89 -11.01 16.30
C GLU A 450 -4.26 -9.53 16.24
N PHE A 451 -5.18 -9.12 17.10
CA PHE A 451 -5.45 -7.72 17.40
C PHE A 451 -4.76 -7.39 18.71
N LEU A 452 -4.00 -6.30 18.69
CA LEU A 452 -3.15 -5.87 19.79
C LEU A 452 -3.53 -4.44 20.18
N ASP A 453 -3.80 -4.22 21.46
CA ASP A 453 -4.02 -2.88 22.01
C ASP A 453 -2.69 -2.28 22.45
N ASN A 454 -2.33 -1.19 21.80
CA ASN A 454 -1.10 -0.46 22.05
C ASN A 454 -1.35 0.85 22.82
N SER A 455 -2.41 0.92 23.63
CA SER A 455 -2.65 1.95 24.66
C SER A 455 -1.71 1.82 25.88
N VAL A 456 -0.59 1.11 25.72
CA VAL A 456 0.40 0.86 26.77
C VAL A 456 1.56 1.87 26.69
N ALA A 457 2.29 1.99 27.80
CA ALA A 457 3.48 2.83 27.85
C ALA A 457 4.54 2.40 26.83
N ARG A 458 5.36 3.37 26.38
CA ARG A 458 6.43 3.11 25.41
C ARG A 458 7.42 2.08 25.96
N GLY A 459 7.71 1.06 25.16
CA GLY A 459 8.62 -0.04 25.52
C GLY A 459 7.91 -1.23 26.17
N CYS A 460 6.63 -1.10 26.51
CA CYS A 460 5.80 -2.24 26.92
C CYS A 460 5.27 -2.99 25.69
N TYR A 461 5.04 -4.29 25.87
CA TYR A 461 4.34 -5.09 24.86
C TYR A 461 2.85 -4.73 24.84
N PRO A 462 2.25 -4.58 23.65
CA PRO A 462 0.80 -4.42 23.51
C PRO A 462 0.02 -5.54 24.19
N THR A 463 -1.14 -5.21 24.74
CA THR A 463 -2.06 -6.19 25.33
C THR A 463 -2.86 -6.89 24.24
N MET A 464 -3.34 -8.11 24.52
CA MET A 464 -4.08 -8.91 23.56
C MET A 464 -5.54 -8.47 23.51
N ILE A 465 -6.04 -8.06 22.34
CA ILE A 465 -7.48 -7.84 22.11
C ILE A 465 -8.14 -9.14 21.70
N ALA A 466 -7.57 -9.80 20.69
CA ALA A 466 -8.09 -11.04 20.14
C ALA A 466 -7.02 -11.77 19.33
N ARG A 467 -7.15 -13.09 19.20
CA ARG A 467 -6.34 -13.91 18.29
C ARG A 467 -7.19 -14.95 17.60
N GLY A 468 -6.80 -15.37 16.41
CA GLY A 468 -7.59 -16.37 15.69
C GLY A 468 -6.98 -16.93 14.43
N THR A 469 -7.77 -17.80 13.80
CA THR A 469 -7.53 -18.45 12.51
C THR A 469 -8.80 -18.38 11.66
N GLN A 470 -8.83 -19.04 10.51
CA GLN A 470 -10.05 -19.10 9.69
C GLN A 470 -11.29 -19.70 10.41
N ALA A 471 -11.10 -20.63 11.34
CA ALA A 471 -12.20 -21.37 11.97
C ALA A 471 -12.51 -20.92 13.41
N HIS A 472 -11.59 -20.16 14.02
CA HIS A 472 -11.58 -19.94 15.47
C HIS A 472 -11.13 -18.53 15.83
N MET A 473 -11.75 -17.91 16.84
CA MET A 473 -11.33 -16.64 17.41
C MET A 473 -11.48 -16.63 18.93
N ASP A 474 -10.42 -16.23 19.62
CA ASP A 474 -10.41 -15.90 21.04
C ASP A 474 -10.45 -14.38 21.19
N ILE A 475 -11.39 -13.87 21.96
CA ILE A 475 -11.57 -12.44 22.27
C ILE A 475 -11.30 -12.24 23.76
N PHE A 476 -10.37 -11.33 24.07
CA PHE A 476 -9.99 -10.96 25.43
C PHE A 476 -10.54 -9.57 25.79
N ASP A 477 -10.60 -8.67 24.81
CA ASP A 477 -11.20 -7.33 24.96
C ASP A 477 -12.29 -7.10 23.90
N PRO A 478 -13.57 -7.34 24.23
CA PRO A 478 -14.69 -7.04 23.34
C PRO A 478 -14.87 -5.54 23.05
N ILE A 479 -14.50 -4.66 24.00
CA ILE A 479 -14.69 -3.20 23.86
C ILE A 479 -13.80 -2.65 22.76
N ALA A 480 -12.59 -3.20 22.58
CA ALA A 480 -11.71 -2.81 21.49
C ALA A 480 -12.34 -2.95 20.10
N PHE A 481 -13.24 -3.92 19.87
CA PHE A 481 -13.98 -4.04 18.61
C PHE A 481 -14.93 -2.86 18.38
N ILE A 482 -15.54 -2.36 19.45
CA ILE A 482 -16.37 -1.15 19.45
C ILE A 482 -15.50 0.07 19.17
N ASN A 483 -14.33 0.15 19.81
CA ASN A 483 -13.38 1.24 19.62
C ASN A 483 -12.85 1.31 18.17
N ILE A 484 -12.60 0.17 17.52
CA ILE A 484 -12.25 0.14 16.08
C ILE A 484 -13.34 0.80 15.22
N GLU A 485 -14.61 0.72 15.57
CA GLU A 485 -15.67 1.47 14.87
C GLU A 485 -15.77 2.92 15.30
N ARG A 486 -15.66 3.21 16.60
CA ARG A 486 -15.63 4.58 17.13
C ARG A 486 -14.53 5.41 16.48
N TYR A 487 -13.34 4.84 16.30
CA TYR A 487 -12.18 5.52 15.70
C TYR A 487 -12.34 5.84 14.21
N GLN A 488 -13.37 5.31 13.54
CA GLN A 488 -13.71 5.68 12.16
C GLN A 488 -14.54 6.98 12.11
N LYS A 489 -15.07 7.44 13.24
CA LYS A 489 -16.03 8.56 13.35
C LYS A 489 -15.42 9.82 13.98
N ILE A 490 -14.10 9.85 14.11
CA ILE A 490 -13.36 10.94 14.77
C ILE A 490 -13.31 12.21 13.91
N ASN A 491 -13.17 13.35 14.58
CA ASN A 491 -12.98 14.65 13.97
C ASN A 491 -11.51 14.83 13.55
N VAL A 492 -11.22 14.72 12.25
CA VAL A 492 -9.88 14.92 11.71
C VAL A 492 -9.35 16.36 11.83
N MET A 493 -10.25 17.32 12.09
CA MET A 493 -9.91 18.74 12.28
C MET A 493 -9.69 19.10 13.75
N ALA A 494 -9.60 18.11 14.64
CA ALA A 494 -9.36 18.31 16.05
C ALA A 494 -8.04 19.05 16.31
N ARG A 495 -8.05 19.97 17.29
CA ARG A 495 -6.88 20.75 17.72
C ARG A 495 -6.43 20.43 19.14
N THR A 496 -7.12 19.50 19.80
CA THR A 496 -6.86 19.00 21.15
C THR A 496 -7.36 17.56 21.22
N ALA A 497 -6.84 16.78 22.18
CA ALA A 497 -7.29 15.40 22.42
C ALA A 497 -8.81 15.33 22.70
N ASP A 498 -9.33 16.22 23.53
CA ASP A 498 -10.76 16.25 23.89
C ASP A 498 -11.71 16.51 22.69
N ALA A 499 -11.19 17.11 21.61
CA ALA A 499 -11.97 17.44 20.42
C ALA A 499 -11.94 16.34 19.34
N VAL A 500 -11.22 15.22 19.58
CA VAL A 500 -11.09 14.10 18.64
C VAL A 500 -12.41 13.37 18.44
N TYR A 501 -13.15 13.17 19.51
CA TYR A 501 -14.35 12.34 19.50
C TYR A 501 -15.61 13.19 19.31
N PRO A 502 -16.60 12.70 18.54
CA PRO A 502 -17.90 13.35 18.42
C PRO A 502 -18.72 13.18 19.71
N GLU A 503 -19.97 13.64 19.69
CA GLU A 503 -20.91 13.48 20.79
C GLU A 503 -21.10 12.00 21.19
N GLN A 504 -21.26 11.75 22.50
CA GLN A 504 -21.29 10.40 23.07
C GLN A 504 -22.35 9.47 22.44
N GLN A 505 -23.51 10.01 22.01
CA GLN A 505 -24.56 9.22 21.37
C GLN A 505 -24.06 8.47 20.12
N VAL A 506 -23.18 9.10 19.34
CA VAL A 506 -22.58 8.49 18.14
C VAL A 506 -21.64 7.34 18.50
N LEU A 507 -21.10 7.36 19.72
CA LEU A 507 -20.11 6.43 20.25
C LEU A 507 -20.73 5.31 21.11
N GLU A 508 -22.05 5.32 21.31
CA GLU A 508 -22.74 4.23 22.00
C GLU A 508 -22.47 2.88 21.32
N VAL A 509 -22.40 1.81 22.13
CA VAL A 509 -22.13 0.44 21.67
C VAL A 509 -23.08 0.03 20.53
N ALA A 510 -24.38 0.32 20.66
CA ALA A 510 -25.39 -0.02 19.67
C ALA A 510 -25.07 0.52 18.26
N ASN A 511 -24.38 1.66 18.18
CA ASN A 511 -24.01 2.32 16.93
C ASN A 511 -22.65 1.86 16.37
N ASN A 512 -21.92 1.00 17.08
CA ASN A 512 -20.51 0.66 16.81
C ASN A 512 -20.18 -0.84 16.98
N ILE A 513 -21.18 -1.72 17.06
CA ILE A 513 -21.01 -3.17 17.33
C ILE A 513 -20.89 -4.05 16.07
N GLY A 514 -21.07 -3.46 14.88
CA GLY A 514 -21.22 -4.19 13.62
C GLY A 514 -20.04 -5.10 13.27
N PHE A 515 -18.82 -4.76 13.65
CA PHE A 515 -17.60 -5.50 13.39
C PHE A 515 -17.54 -6.76 14.24
N LEU A 516 -17.82 -6.63 15.55
CA LEU A 516 -17.90 -7.77 16.46
C LEU A 516 -19.01 -8.74 16.03
N GLN A 517 -20.20 -8.22 15.70
CA GLN A 517 -21.31 -9.02 15.15
C GLN A 517 -20.89 -9.76 13.87
N GLN A 518 -20.14 -9.10 12.98
CA GLN A 518 -19.64 -9.75 11.77
C GLN A 518 -18.63 -10.86 12.08
N CYS A 519 -17.77 -10.71 13.09
CA CYS A 519 -16.85 -11.75 13.53
C CYS A 519 -17.62 -12.98 14.00
N ILE A 520 -18.57 -12.80 14.91
CA ILE A 520 -19.41 -13.88 15.48
C ILE A 520 -20.24 -14.59 14.39
N ARG A 521 -20.71 -13.86 13.38
CA ARG A 521 -21.47 -14.43 12.27
C ARG A 521 -20.61 -15.21 11.28
N LYS A 522 -19.36 -14.77 11.04
CA LYS A 522 -18.51 -15.30 9.96
C LYS A 522 -17.49 -16.34 10.44
N ILE A 523 -17.17 -16.36 11.73
CA ILE A 523 -16.22 -17.28 12.33
C ILE A 523 -17.01 -18.33 13.11
N GLU A 524 -16.71 -19.60 12.85
CA GLU A 524 -17.50 -20.72 13.38
C GLU A 524 -17.47 -20.79 14.90
N ASN A 525 -16.28 -20.64 15.49
CA ASN A 525 -16.07 -20.75 16.94
C ASN A 525 -15.46 -19.44 17.47
N VAL A 526 -16.24 -18.71 18.26
CA VAL A 526 -15.76 -17.52 18.98
C VAL A 526 -15.83 -17.79 20.47
N ARG A 527 -14.74 -17.50 21.19
CA ARG A 527 -14.67 -17.61 22.65
C ARG A 527 -14.33 -16.27 23.24
N PHE A 528 -14.95 -15.95 24.36
CA PHE A 528 -14.64 -14.80 25.19
C PHE A 528 -13.87 -15.28 26.42
N LEU A 529 -12.67 -14.75 26.61
CA LEU A 529 -11.73 -15.18 27.63
C LEU A 529 -11.35 -14.01 28.53
N ASP A 530 -11.15 -14.31 29.81
CA ASP A 530 -10.45 -13.39 30.68
C ASP A 530 -8.94 -13.42 30.38
N LEU A 531 -8.32 -12.23 30.31
CA LEU A 531 -6.91 -12.09 29.97
C LEU A 531 -5.99 -12.61 31.08
N GLU A 532 -6.35 -12.40 32.35
CA GLU A 532 -5.50 -12.77 33.49
C GLU A 532 -5.53 -14.28 33.78
N SER A 533 -6.73 -14.87 33.86
CA SER A 533 -6.91 -16.29 34.17
C SER A 533 -6.84 -17.21 32.94
N GLY A 534 -7.05 -16.67 31.73
CA GLY A 534 -7.18 -17.45 30.51
C GLY A 534 -8.46 -18.30 30.45
N LEU A 535 -9.39 -18.13 31.39
CA LEU A 535 -10.64 -18.88 31.44
C LEU A 535 -11.65 -18.36 30.42
N VAL A 536 -12.34 -19.29 29.77
CA VAL A 536 -13.43 -18.99 28.83
C VAL A 536 -14.71 -18.78 29.64
N TYR A 537 -15.35 -17.63 29.49
CA TYR A 537 -16.60 -17.33 30.20
C TYR A 537 -17.84 -17.35 29.28
N VAL A 538 -17.67 -17.08 27.99
CA VAL A 538 -18.72 -17.22 26.97
C VAL A 538 -18.17 -17.87 25.70
N THR A 539 -18.95 -18.74 25.09
CA THR A 539 -18.69 -19.29 23.76
C THR A 539 -19.84 -18.94 22.81
N ALA A 540 -19.51 -18.60 21.57
CA ALA A 540 -20.45 -18.47 20.48
C ALA A 540 -20.05 -19.42 19.34
N THR A 541 -20.86 -20.46 19.13
CA THR A 541 -20.65 -21.43 18.04
C THR A 541 -21.72 -21.24 16.98
N SER A 542 -21.31 -20.87 15.77
CA SER A 542 -22.22 -20.54 14.66
C SER A 542 -23.31 -19.54 15.08
N GLY A 543 -22.91 -18.52 15.85
CA GLY A 543 -23.80 -17.48 16.37
C GLY A 543 -24.68 -17.87 17.56
N LYS A 544 -24.59 -19.10 18.08
CA LYS A 544 -25.32 -19.52 19.29
C LYS A 544 -24.44 -19.36 20.52
N PHE A 545 -24.93 -18.61 21.50
CA PHE A 545 -24.19 -18.30 22.71
C PHE A 545 -24.43 -19.33 23.83
N ARG A 546 -23.40 -19.53 24.65
CA ARG A 546 -23.44 -20.31 25.88
C ARG A 546 -22.47 -19.70 26.88
N VAL A 547 -22.94 -19.49 28.11
CA VAL A 547 -22.11 -19.11 29.25
C VAL A 547 -21.43 -20.37 29.77
N THR A 548 -20.11 -20.33 29.87
CA THR A 548 -19.29 -21.45 30.37
C THR A 548 -18.82 -21.23 31.80
N ASP A 549 -18.75 -19.96 32.24
CA ASP A 549 -18.45 -19.57 33.61
C ASP A 549 -19.38 -18.41 34.03
N VAL A 550 -20.38 -18.71 34.87
CA VAL A 550 -21.43 -17.77 35.27
C VAL A 550 -20.90 -16.70 36.22
N GLU A 551 -19.99 -17.05 37.12
CA GLU A 551 -19.40 -16.11 38.07
C GLU A 551 -18.53 -15.11 37.35
N LEU A 552 -17.64 -15.60 36.48
CA LEU A 552 -16.79 -14.75 35.66
C LEU A 552 -17.63 -13.91 34.70
N PHE A 553 -18.63 -14.47 34.02
CA PHE A 553 -19.51 -13.70 33.15
C PHE A 553 -20.25 -12.58 33.89
N THR A 554 -20.87 -12.88 35.05
CA THR A 554 -21.55 -11.88 35.87
C THR A 554 -20.59 -10.78 36.32
N SER A 555 -19.36 -11.12 36.71
CA SER A 555 -18.34 -10.12 37.09
C SER A 555 -17.99 -9.18 35.92
N ARG A 556 -17.96 -9.67 34.68
CA ARG A 556 -17.66 -8.87 33.48
C ARG A 556 -18.80 -7.93 33.11
N LEU A 557 -20.06 -8.31 33.39
CA LEU A 557 -21.23 -7.46 33.13
C LEU A 557 -21.35 -6.25 34.08
N ILE A 558 -20.46 -6.11 35.08
CA ILE A 558 -20.35 -4.89 35.90
C ILE A 558 -19.88 -3.71 35.04
N ASP A 559 -19.06 -3.97 34.02
CA ASP A 559 -18.68 -2.95 33.04
C ASP A 559 -19.88 -2.59 32.15
N PRO A 560 -20.32 -1.31 32.11
CA PRO A 560 -21.50 -0.90 31.33
C PRO A 560 -21.38 -1.15 29.83
N ASP A 561 -20.18 -0.99 29.25
CA ASP A 561 -19.94 -1.21 27.82
C ASP A 561 -19.98 -2.72 27.53
N LEU A 562 -19.38 -3.58 28.35
CA LEU A 562 -19.50 -5.04 28.20
C LEU A 562 -20.95 -5.52 28.38
N SER A 563 -21.66 -4.97 29.35
CA SER A 563 -23.08 -5.26 29.56
C SER A 563 -23.90 -4.91 28.32
N SER A 564 -23.70 -3.71 27.77
CA SER A 564 -24.34 -3.26 26.53
C SER A 564 -24.00 -4.16 25.34
N ILE A 565 -22.73 -4.59 25.21
CA ILE A 565 -22.28 -5.51 24.16
C ILE A 565 -23.06 -6.82 24.22
N PHE A 566 -23.12 -7.48 25.38
CA PHE A 566 -23.80 -8.77 25.48
C PHE A 566 -25.32 -8.65 25.36
N LEU A 567 -25.92 -7.55 25.82
CA LEU A 567 -27.35 -7.27 25.59
C LEU A 567 -27.69 -7.14 24.09
N GLN A 568 -26.76 -6.60 23.28
CA GLN A 568 -26.93 -6.48 21.84
C GLN A 568 -26.62 -7.77 21.07
N LEU A 569 -25.69 -8.59 21.58
CA LEU A 569 -25.28 -9.83 20.91
C LEU A 569 -26.17 -11.02 21.25
N ALA A 570 -26.54 -11.16 22.52
CA ALA A 570 -27.19 -12.33 23.09
C ALA A 570 -27.97 -11.95 24.36
N PRO A 571 -29.08 -11.20 24.23
CA PRO A 571 -29.87 -10.78 25.39
C PRO A 571 -30.38 -11.99 26.22
N GLU A 572 -30.55 -13.16 25.60
CA GLU A 572 -31.00 -14.37 26.26
C GLU A 572 -30.04 -14.89 27.34
N ILE A 573 -28.72 -14.69 27.19
CA ILE A 573 -27.74 -15.10 28.20
C ILE A 573 -27.56 -14.05 29.29
N CYS A 574 -28.03 -12.82 29.09
CA CYS A 574 -27.94 -11.74 30.07
C CYS A 574 -29.03 -11.84 31.15
N ASN A 575 -30.11 -12.60 30.87
CA ASN A 575 -31.22 -12.84 31.80
C ASN A 575 -30.98 -14.02 32.74
N ILE A 576 -29.72 -14.42 32.96
CA ILE A 576 -29.37 -15.43 33.97
C ILE A 576 -29.48 -14.78 35.35
N THR A 577 -30.71 -14.49 35.75
CA THR A 577 -31.11 -14.17 37.11
C THR A 577 -31.62 -15.46 37.75
N ASP A 578 -30.83 -16.00 38.68
CA ASP A 578 -31.23 -16.83 39.84
C ASP A 578 -32.02 -18.15 39.65
N SER A 579 -32.24 -18.68 38.45
CA SER A 579 -33.07 -19.90 38.28
C SER A 579 -32.34 -21.23 38.12
N GLU A 580 -31.00 -21.27 37.98
CA GLU A 580 -30.25 -22.54 37.84
C GLU A 580 -29.23 -22.81 38.97
N ALA A 581 -29.22 -22.00 40.03
CA ALA A 581 -28.49 -22.31 41.27
C ALA A 581 -29.26 -23.26 42.22
N SER A 582 -30.42 -23.79 41.82
CA SER A 582 -31.32 -24.58 42.68
C SER A 582 -31.78 -25.93 42.11
N ILE A 583 -31.11 -26.48 41.09
CA ILE A 583 -31.29 -27.90 40.69
C ILE A 583 -30.01 -28.68 40.97
N GLY A 584 -29.62 -28.65 42.24
CA GLY A 584 -28.53 -29.44 42.83
C GLY A 584 -29.00 -30.06 44.15
N GLY A 585 -30.16 -30.68 44.15
CA GLY A 585 -30.72 -31.38 45.30
C GLY A 585 -31.84 -32.31 44.86
N TYR A 586 -31.77 -33.57 45.30
CA TYR A 586 -32.61 -34.72 44.96
C TYR A 586 -32.21 -35.47 43.69
N TYR A 587 -31.30 -36.44 43.82
CA TYR A 587 -31.67 -37.85 44.02
C TYR A 587 -30.55 -38.56 44.79
N GLU A 588 -30.94 -39.32 45.82
CA GLU A 588 -30.15 -40.37 46.48
C GLU A 588 -29.71 -41.46 45.51
#